data_AF-A0A7X9ZNG0-F1
#
_entry.id   AF-A0A7X9ZNG0-F1
#
_cell.length_a   1.000
_cell.length_b   1.000
_cell.length_c   1.000
_cell.angle_alpha   90.00
_cell.angle_beta   90.00
_cell.angle_gamma   90.00
#
_symmetry.space_group_name_H-M   'P 1'
#
loop_
_entity.id
_entity.type
_entity.pdbx_description
1 polymer ?
#
loop_
_entity_poly.entity_id
_entity_poly.type
_entity_poly.pdbx_seq_one_letter_code
_entity_poly.pdbx_strand_id
1 'polypeptide(L)'
;MTDYRRQIDDAWDCLDRDEPGHAVILARAILDHRPEVIDAYVVLAAATEVRAEAIALLKEAACVGAAFQKGEVADNISYDRDAHTRALGNLARLLWETARPGNRADALRHARLALRLDPNDRAGTRLMLMGWEASAGNWPAARRIVRRYRDEQRTELRYWLALHAFRDGAADADALLDKAIATNPHVVAALTRRLVSIRLPTESYSFRSPDEAAIYAANAQDAWSATPGALKWLASRGS
;
A
#
# COMPACT_ATOMS: atom_id res chain seq x y z
N MET A 1 9.77 35.26 -5.31
CA MET A 1 9.99 33.81 -5.19
C MET A 1 8.63 33.16 -5.21
N THR A 2 8.28 32.48 -6.29
CA THR A 2 7.03 31.72 -6.37
C THR A 2 7.03 30.69 -5.26
N ASP A 3 5.97 30.63 -4.47
CA ASP A 3 5.82 29.60 -3.45
C ASP A 3 5.63 28.27 -4.16
N TYR A 4 6.70 27.48 -4.24
CA TYR A 4 6.69 26.18 -4.91
C TYR A 4 5.63 25.24 -4.30
N ARG A 5 5.24 25.44 -3.04
CA ARG A 5 4.19 24.64 -2.39
C ARG A 5 2.85 24.87 -3.07
N ARG A 6 2.48 26.13 -3.31
CA ARG A 6 1.27 26.45 -4.08
C ARG A 6 1.33 25.84 -5.48
N GLN A 7 2.49 25.88 -6.14
CA GLN A 7 2.63 25.26 -7.48
C GLN A 7 2.51 23.73 -7.45
N ILE A 8 2.94 23.07 -6.36
CA ILE A 8 2.71 21.63 -6.15
C ILE A 8 1.22 21.37 -5.92
N ASP A 9 0.56 22.16 -5.09
CA ASP A 9 -0.88 22.03 -4.85
C ASP A 9 -1.66 22.21 -6.17
N ASP A 10 -1.34 23.25 -6.96
CA ASP A 10 -1.89 23.49 -8.29
C ASP A 10 -1.66 22.30 -9.25
N ALA A 11 -0.51 21.62 -9.14
CA ALA A 11 -0.18 20.46 -9.96
C ALA A 11 -0.99 19.21 -9.57
N TRP A 12 -1.23 19.00 -8.26
CA TRP A 12 -2.14 17.94 -7.79
C TRP A 12 -3.58 18.22 -8.21
N ASP A 13 -4.03 19.46 -8.06
CA ASP A 13 -5.33 19.94 -8.53
C ASP A 13 -5.54 19.70 -10.03
N CYS A 14 -4.49 19.86 -10.85
CA CYS A 14 -4.55 19.49 -12.26
C CYS A 14 -4.73 17.99 -12.47
N LEU A 15 -4.08 17.13 -11.68
CA LEU A 15 -4.30 15.68 -11.77
C LEU A 15 -5.73 15.29 -11.35
N ASP A 16 -6.27 15.92 -10.31
CA ASP A 16 -7.64 15.69 -9.84
C ASP A 16 -8.69 16.12 -10.87
N ARG A 17 -8.36 17.09 -11.74
CA ARG A 17 -9.18 17.54 -12.87
C ARG A 17 -8.93 16.78 -14.18
N ASP A 18 -8.13 15.73 -14.16
CA ASP A 18 -7.72 14.97 -15.36
C ASP A 18 -6.98 15.82 -16.41
N GLU A 19 -6.10 16.71 -15.92
CA GLU A 19 -5.24 17.59 -16.73
C GLU A 19 -3.74 17.25 -16.56
N PRO A 20 -3.29 16.01 -16.87
CA PRO A 20 -1.92 15.56 -16.58
C PRO A 20 -0.85 16.39 -17.30
N GLY A 21 -1.16 16.95 -18.48
CA GLY A 21 -0.25 17.84 -19.22
C GLY A 21 0.11 19.11 -18.44
N HIS A 22 -0.86 19.76 -17.78
CA HIS A 22 -0.61 20.94 -16.96
C HIS A 22 0.18 20.58 -15.69
N ALA A 23 -0.17 19.46 -15.05
CA ALA A 23 0.57 18.95 -13.89
C ALA A 23 2.06 18.70 -14.22
N VAL A 24 2.34 18.11 -15.39
CA VAL A 24 3.72 17.88 -15.87
C VAL A 24 4.47 19.18 -16.08
N ILE A 25 3.86 20.20 -16.70
CA ILE A 25 4.49 21.50 -16.92
C ILE A 25 4.87 22.15 -15.58
N LEU A 26 3.94 22.17 -14.62
CA LEU A 26 4.17 22.74 -13.29
C LEU A 26 5.28 21.99 -12.54
N ALA A 27 5.21 20.66 -12.49
CA ALA A 27 6.20 19.85 -11.79
C ALA A 27 7.61 19.97 -12.40
N ARG A 28 7.74 20.01 -13.73
CA ARG A 28 9.03 20.23 -14.39
C ARG A 28 9.59 21.63 -14.11
N ALA A 29 8.76 22.66 -14.20
CA ALA A 29 9.18 24.04 -13.89
C ALA A 29 9.68 24.19 -12.44
N ILE A 30 9.13 23.41 -11.50
CA ILE A 30 9.65 23.35 -10.13
C ILE A 30 11.03 22.68 -10.12
N LEU A 31 11.17 21.51 -10.73
CA LEU A 31 12.43 20.74 -10.72
C LEU A 31 13.59 21.45 -11.43
N ASP A 32 13.31 22.29 -12.43
CA ASP A 32 14.34 23.11 -13.12
C ASP A 32 15.08 24.06 -12.17
N HIS A 33 14.44 24.44 -11.06
CA HIS A 33 15.01 25.35 -10.07
C HIS A 33 15.19 24.73 -8.69
N ARG A 34 14.39 23.71 -8.36
CA ARG A 34 14.26 23.11 -7.03
C ARG A 34 14.23 21.58 -7.14
N PRO A 35 15.36 20.93 -7.51
CA PRO A 35 15.44 19.48 -7.69
C PRO A 35 15.24 18.69 -6.40
N GLU A 36 15.22 19.35 -5.24
CA GLU A 36 14.98 18.73 -3.94
C GLU A 36 13.48 18.60 -3.57
N VAL A 37 12.57 19.12 -4.41
CA VAL A 37 11.12 19.01 -4.17
C VAL A 37 10.64 17.61 -4.54
N ILE A 38 10.61 16.73 -3.54
CA ILE A 38 10.22 15.33 -3.66
C ILE A 38 8.87 15.17 -4.37
N ASP A 39 7.88 15.99 -4.00
CA ASP A 39 6.51 15.82 -4.49
C ASP A 39 6.35 16.13 -5.98
N ALA A 40 7.24 16.95 -6.57
CA ALA A 40 7.23 17.20 -8.02
C ALA A 40 7.51 15.91 -8.80
N TYR A 41 8.44 15.08 -8.33
CA TYR A 41 8.68 13.75 -8.92
C TYR A 41 7.48 12.82 -8.75
N VAL A 42 6.77 12.91 -7.62
CA VAL A 42 5.57 12.09 -7.36
C VAL A 42 4.43 12.49 -8.30
N VAL A 43 4.24 13.79 -8.54
CA VAL A 43 3.28 14.32 -9.54
C VAL A 43 3.63 13.81 -10.93
N LEU A 44 4.89 13.92 -11.36
CA LEU A 44 5.32 13.40 -12.67
C LEU A 44 5.06 11.90 -12.80
N ALA A 45 5.30 11.13 -11.73
CA ALA A 45 5.06 9.69 -11.73
C ALA A 45 3.57 9.34 -11.78
N ALA A 46 2.70 10.18 -11.22
CA ALA A 46 1.25 10.01 -11.30
C ALA A 46 0.69 10.42 -12.67
N ALA A 47 1.32 11.39 -13.35
CA ALA A 47 0.89 11.89 -14.64
C ALA A 47 1.27 11.01 -15.84
N THR A 48 2.26 10.12 -15.70
CA THR A 48 2.73 9.25 -16.80
C THR A 48 1.98 7.92 -16.84
N GLU A 49 1.58 7.50 -18.04
CA GLU A 49 1.04 6.16 -18.30
C GLU A 49 2.14 5.10 -18.44
N VAL A 50 3.40 5.53 -18.62
CA VAL A 50 4.53 4.63 -18.82
C VAL A 50 5.03 4.14 -17.47
N ARG A 51 4.64 2.92 -17.09
CA ARG A 51 5.00 2.33 -15.79
C ARG A 51 6.49 2.36 -15.46
N ALA A 52 7.36 2.13 -16.45
CA ALA A 52 8.81 2.18 -16.24
C ALA A 52 9.30 3.60 -15.88
N GLU A 53 8.71 4.62 -16.49
CA GLU A 53 8.98 6.04 -16.19
C GLU A 53 8.49 6.39 -14.79
N ALA A 54 7.26 6.00 -14.42
CA ALA A 54 6.74 6.20 -13.06
C ALA A 54 7.66 5.60 -11.99
N ILE A 55 8.15 4.37 -12.21
CA ILE A 55 9.11 3.73 -11.29
C ILE A 55 10.43 4.52 -11.21
N ALA A 56 10.95 5.01 -12.33
CA ALA A 56 12.18 5.80 -12.33
C ALA A 56 12.01 7.11 -11.54
N LEU A 57 10.94 7.85 -11.81
CA LEU A 57 10.62 9.10 -11.10
C LEU A 57 10.44 8.89 -9.60
N LEU A 58 9.76 7.82 -9.19
CA LEU A 58 9.57 7.50 -7.77
C LEU A 58 10.87 7.03 -7.09
N LYS A 59 11.79 6.41 -7.83
CA LYS A 59 13.14 6.11 -7.32
C LYS A 59 13.93 7.38 -7.07
N GLU A 60 13.86 8.37 -7.97
CA GLU A 60 14.47 9.69 -7.76
C GLU A 60 13.86 10.38 -6.54
N ALA A 61 12.53 10.42 -6.44
CA ALA A 61 11.82 10.96 -5.28
C ALA A 61 12.27 10.32 -3.95
N ALA A 62 12.41 8.99 -3.92
CA ALA A 62 12.90 8.25 -2.76
C ALA A 62 14.39 8.51 -2.48
N CYS A 63 15.20 8.75 -3.51
CA CYS A 63 16.61 9.10 -3.37
C CYS A 63 16.77 10.49 -2.73
N VAL A 64 16.04 11.48 -3.23
CA VAL A 64 15.99 12.84 -2.66
C VAL A 64 15.53 12.78 -1.20
N GLY A 65 14.45 12.05 -0.92
CA GLY A 65 13.98 11.84 0.45
C GLY A 65 15.03 11.17 1.37
N ALA A 66 15.79 10.21 0.86
CA ALA A 66 16.87 9.57 1.60
C ALA A 66 18.04 10.53 1.88
N ALA A 67 18.37 11.44 0.94
CA ALA A 67 19.38 12.48 1.13
C ALA A 67 19.01 13.41 2.30
N PHE A 68 17.73 13.83 2.41
CA PHE A 68 17.24 14.56 3.59
C PHE A 68 17.43 13.77 4.89
N GLN A 69 17.16 12.46 4.90
CA GLN A 69 17.33 11.65 6.11
C GLN A 69 18.79 11.53 6.56
N LYS A 70 19.74 11.69 5.64
CA LYS A 70 21.17 11.62 5.91
C LYS A 70 21.81 12.98 6.21
N GLY A 71 21.05 14.08 6.11
CA GLY A 71 21.60 15.43 6.23
C GLY A 71 22.47 15.84 5.04
N GLU A 72 22.23 15.25 3.86
CA GLU A 72 22.95 15.57 2.62
C GLU A 72 22.34 16.77 1.88
N VAL A 73 21.18 17.27 2.35
CA VAL A 73 20.51 18.47 1.82
C VAL A 73 20.73 19.63 2.78
N ALA A 74 20.88 20.84 2.25
CA ALA A 74 21.15 22.04 3.04
C ALA A 74 20.09 22.28 4.13
N ASP A 75 20.54 22.64 5.33
CA ASP A 75 19.70 22.78 6.54
C ASP A 75 18.59 23.83 6.43
N ASN A 76 18.71 24.78 5.50
CA ASN A 76 17.69 25.80 5.25
C ASN A 76 16.51 25.30 4.41
N ILE A 77 16.56 24.05 3.93
CA ILE A 77 15.50 23.41 3.16
C ILE A 77 14.77 22.41 4.05
N SER A 78 13.46 22.59 4.20
CA SER A 78 12.63 21.70 5.01
C SER A 78 12.44 20.35 4.33
N TYR A 79 12.68 19.28 5.07
CA TYR A 79 12.37 17.92 4.64
C TYR A 79 10.85 17.68 4.61
N ASP A 80 10.31 17.43 3.41
CA ASP A 80 8.93 16.99 3.24
C ASP A 80 8.82 15.46 3.44
N ARG A 81 8.56 15.07 4.69
CA ARG A 81 8.41 13.67 5.08
C ARG A 81 7.17 13.02 4.46
N ASP A 82 6.09 13.78 4.26
CA ASP A 82 4.84 13.24 3.76
C ASP A 82 4.97 12.92 2.26
N ALA A 83 5.59 13.81 1.47
CA ALA A 83 5.95 13.54 0.08
C ALA A 83 6.90 12.33 -0.06
N HIS A 84 7.91 12.21 0.82
CA HIS A 84 8.79 11.03 0.81
C HIS A 84 8.04 9.74 1.13
N THR A 85 7.14 9.77 2.12
CA THR A 85 6.32 8.62 2.47
C THR A 85 5.42 8.21 1.29
N ARG A 86 4.79 9.19 0.62
CA ARG A 86 3.97 8.97 -0.58
C ARG A 86 4.79 8.36 -1.72
N ALA A 87 5.97 8.90 -1.99
CA ALA A 87 6.90 8.37 -3.00
C ALA A 87 7.24 6.90 -2.74
N LEU A 88 7.60 6.56 -1.49
CA LEU A 88 7.95 5.20 -1.09
C LEU A 88 6.78 4.22 -1.19
N GLY A 89 5.58 4.64 -0.76
CA GLY A 89 4.36 3.82 -0.87
C GLY A 89 4.02 3.52 -2.33
N ASN A 90 4.02 4.55 -3.19
CA ASN A 90 3.76 4.42 -4.62
C ASN A 90 4.82 3.55 -5.31
N LEU A 91 6.10 3.75 -4.98
CA LEU A 91 7.20 2.95 -5.51
C LEU A 91 7.04 1.47 -5.11
N ALA A 92 6.75 1.22 -3.83
CA ALA A 92 6.57 -0.13 -3.33
C ALA A 92 5.45 -0.87 -4.06
N ARG A 93 4.31 -0.19 -4.30
CA ARG A 93 3.18 -0.72 -5.06
C ARG A 93 3.57 -1.10 -6.49
N LEU A 94 4.17 -0.18 -7.24
CA LEU A 94 4.57 -0.46 -8.63
C LEU A 94 5.63 -1.55 -8.72
N LEU A 95 6.59 -1.59 -7.80
CA LEU A 95 7.59 -2.66 -7.74
C LEU A 95 6.95 -4.01 -7.43
N TRP A 96 5.96 -4.07 -6.52
CA TRP A 96 5.27 -5.31 -6.20
C TRP A 96 4.47 -5.86 -7.39
N GLU A 97 3.75 -4.98 -8.09
CA GLU A 97 2.92 -5.31 -9.26
C GLU A 97 3.76 -5.77 -10.46
N THR A 98 4.96 -5.19 -10.65
CA THR A 98 5.84 -5.51 -11.78
C THR A 98 6.81 -6.66 -11.50
N ALA A 99 7.07 -6.95 -10.23
CA ALA A 99 7.94 -8.04 -9.84
C ALA A 99 7.36 -9.40 -10.22
N ARG A 100 8.23 -10.28 -10.73
CA ARG A 100 7.91 -11.72 -10.77
C ARG A 100 7.65 -12.22 -9.35
N PRO A 101 6.73 -13.18 -9.14
CA PRO A 101 6.56 -13.83 -7.84
C PRO A 101 7.91 -14.30 -7.29
N GLY A 102 8.21 -13.94 -6.03
CA GLY A 102 9.48 -14.23 -5.37
C GLY A 102 10.56 -13.13 -5.47
N ASN A 103 10.41 -12.12 -6.33
CA ASN A 103 11.34 -10.99 -6.43
C ASN A 103 10.76 -9.67 -5.90
N ARG A 104 10.19 -9.72 -4.69
CA ARG A 104 9.44 -8.61 -4.08
C ARG A 104 10.18 -7.94 -2.91
N ALA A 105 11.48 -8.19 -2.78
CA ALA A 105 12.30 -7.68 -1.67
C ALA A 105 12.38 -6.15 -1.64
N ASP A 106 12.56 -5.51 -2.80
CA ASP A 106 12.62 -4.04 -2.88
C ASP A 106 11.28 -3.39 -2.55
N ALA A 107 10.17 -3.96 -3.03
CA ALA A 107 8.82 -3.49 -2.69
C ALA A 107 8.60 -3.53 -1.17
N LEU A 108 8.93 -4.66 -0.52
CA LEU A 108 8.87 -4.79 0.94
C LEU A 108 9.76 -3.76 1.65
N ARG A 109 10.99 -3.53 1.17
CA ARG A 109 11.91 -2.56 1.75
C ARG A 109 11.33 -1.14 1.73
N HIS A 110 10.78 -0.71 0.59
CA HIS A 110 10.18 0.62 0.45
C HIS A 110 8.89 0.77 1.26
N ALA A 111 8.01 -0.23 1.27
CA ALA A 111 6.78 -0.19 2.06
C ALA A 111 7.05 -0.16 3.57
N ARG A 112 8.03 -0.94 4.06
CA ARG A 112 8.49 -0.87 5.46
C ARG A 112 9.00 0.51 5.84
N LEU A 113 9.76 1.14 4.94
CA LEU A 113 10.29 2.48 5.16
C LEU A 113 9.16 3.51 5.21
N ALA A 114 8.20 3.46 4.28
CA ALA A 114 7.02 4.32 4.28
C ALA A 114 6.25 4.22 5.61
N LEU A 115 5.93 3.00 6.06
CA LEU A 115 5.22 2.78 7.32
C LEU A 115 6.02 3.22 8.56
N ARG A 116 7.36 3.17 8.49
CA ARG A 116 8.23 3.69 9.56
C ARG A 116 8.22 5.23 9.61
N LEU A 117 8.15 5.89 8.45
CA LEU A 117 8.12 7.35 8.34
C LEU A 117 6.77 7.94 8.72
N ASP A 118 5.68 7.27 8.36
CA ASP A 118 4.31 7.60 8.77
C ASP A 118 3.66 6.43 9.52
N PRO A 119 3.84 6.36 10.84
CA PRO A 119 3.26 5.30 11.64
C PRO A 119 1.73 5.40 11.82
N ASN A 120 1.11 6.52 11.41
CA ASN A 120 -0.35 6.66 11.31
C ASN A 120 -0.88 6.14 9.98
N ASP A 121 0.01 5.86 9.03
CA ASP A 121 -0.26 5.25 7.73
C ASP A 121 -1.42 5.92 6.98
N ARG A 122 -1.28 7.23 6.76
CA ARG A 122 -2.28 8.04 6.05
C ARG A 122 -2.49 7.56 4.61
N ALA A 123 -1.45 6.98 4.01
CA ALA A 123 -1.47 6.42 2.66
C ALA A 123 -1.97 4.96 2.59
N GLY A 124 -2.26 4.29 3.71
CA GLY A 124 -2.80 2.93 3.72
C GLY A 124 -1.81 1.81 3.38
N THR A 125 -0.50 2.06 3.46
CA THR A 125 0.58 1.09 3.20
C THR A 125 0.46 -0.16 4.06
N ARG A 126 -0.06 -0.05 5.30
CA ARG A 126 -0.20 -1.17 6.24
C ARG A 126 -1.05 -2.30 5.70
N LEU A 127 -2.12 -1.97 4.97
CA LEU A 127 -3.12 -2.95 4.51
C LEU A 127 -2.49 -3.92 3.50
N MET A 128 -1.69 -3.38 2.58
CA MET A 128 -0.91 -4.18 1.63
C MET A 128 0.26 -4.88 2.31
N LEU A 129 1.04 -4.15 3.13
CA LEU A 129 2.28 -4.66 3.72
C LEU A 129 2.05 -5.89 4.60
N MET A 130 0.95 -5.97 5.35
CA MET A 130 0.62 -7.17 6.14
C MET A 130 0.55 -8.42 5.28
N GLY A 131 -0.20 -8.36 4.17
CA GLY A 131 -0.35 -9.49 3.28
C GLY A 131 0.94 -9.82 2.54
N TRP A 132 1.69 -8.80 2.15
CA TRP A 132 2.97 -8.96 1.49
C TRP A 132 4.01 -9.65 2.37
N GLU A 133 4.07 -9.28 3.65
CA GLU A 133 4.95 -9.92 4.62
C GLU A 133 4.55 -11.37 4.88
N ALA A 134 3.25 -11.65 5.03
CA ALA A 134 2.76 -13.02 5.21
C ALA A 134 3.05 -13.89 3.98
N SER A 135 2.78 -13.40 2.78
CA SER A 135 3.07 -14.10 1.51
C SER A 135 4.57 -14.33 1.29
N ALA A 136 5.43 -13.46 1.82
CA ALA A 136 6.88 -13.65 1.82
C ALA A 136 7.39 -14.54 2.97
N GLY A 137 6.51 -15.11 3.80
CA GLY A 137 6.87 -15.94 4.95
C GLY A 137 7.36 -15.17 6.17
N ASN A 138 7.36 -13.83 6.13
CA ASN A 138 7.80 -12.95 7.22
C ASN A 138 6.69 -12.73 8.26
N TRP A 139 6.11 -13.81 8.75
CA TRP A 139 5.01 -13.78 9.72
C TRP A 139 5.25 -12.94 10.98
N PRO A 140 6.48 -12.88 11.56
CA PRO A 140 6.74 -11.97 12.68
C PRO A 140 6.53 -10.49 12.31
N ALA A 141 6.86 -10.08 11.08
CA ALA A 141 6.67 -8.70 10.62
C ALA A 141 5.18 -8.40 10.40
N ALA A 142 4.47 -9.28 9.69
CA ALA A 142 3.03 -9.16 9.50
C ALA A 142 2.29 -9.06 10.85
N ARG A 143 2.66 -9.89 11.84
CA ARG A 143 2.09 -9.84 13.20
C ARG A 143 2.27 -8.49 13.88
N ARG A 144 3.45 -7.87 13.76
CA ARG A 144 3.71 -6.57 14.40
C ARG A 144 2.77 -5.49 13.84
N ILE A 145 2.54 -5.51 12.53
CA ILE A 145 1.63 -4.57 11.87
C ILE A 145 0.19 -4.85 12.35
N VAL A 146 -0.26 -6.10 12.25
CA VAL A 146 -1.59 -6.50 12.71
C VAL A 146 -1.87 -6.10 14.15
N ARG A 147 -0.92 -6.34 15.07
CA ARG A 147 -1.07 -5.97 16.50
C ARG A 147 -1.15 -4.47 16.72
N ARG A 148 -0.41 -3.68 15.92
CA ARG A 148 -0.37 -2.23 16.00
C ARG A 148 -1.72 -1.61 15.62
N TYR A 149 -2.40 -2.20 14.63
CA TYR A 149 -3.65 -1.67 14.07
C TYR A 149 -4.89 -2.50 14.43
N ARG A 150 -4.79 -3.37 15.44
CA ARG A 150 -5.83 -4.36 15.80
C ARG A 150 -7.20 -3.78 16.17
N ASP A 151 -7.23 -2.53 16.60
CA ASP A 151 -8.46 -1.85 17.05
C ASP A 151 -9.25 -1.24 15.88
N GLU A 152 -8.67 -1.23 14.67
CA GLU A 152 -9.38 -0.79 13.48
C GLU A 152 -10.42 -1.81 13.01
N GLN A 153 -11.59 -1.31 12.65
CA GLN A 153 -12.70 -2.12 12.19
C GLN A 153 -12.68 -2.41 10.68
N ARG A 154 -11.51 -2.74 10.13
CA ARG A 154 -11.36 -3.06 8.69
C ARG A 154 -11.44 -4.56 8.41
N THR A 155 -12.04 -4.91 7.28
CA THR A 155 -12.19 -6.29 6.81
C THR A 155 -10.83 -6.99 6.74
N GLU A 156 -9.86 -6.38 6.07
CA GLU A 156 -8.54 -6.95 5.84
C GLU A 156 -7.81 -7.24 7.15
N LEU A 157 -7.86 -6.27 8.09
CA LEU A 157 -7.21 -6.40 9.39
C LEU A 157 -7.78 -7.55 10.20
N ARG A 158 -9.10 -7.72 10.22
CA ARG A 158 -9.76 -8.81 10.96
C ARG A 158 -9.48 -10.18 10.35
N TYR A 159 -9.50 -10.29 9.03
CA TYR A 159 -9.14 -11.55 8.37
C TYR A 159 -7.66 -11.90 8.55
N TRP A 160 -6.76 -10.90 8.53
CA TRP A 160 -5.35 -11.13 8.88
C TRP A 160 -5.19 -11.56 10.34
N LEU A 161 -5.86 -10.91 11.30
CA LEU A 161 -5.87 -11.33 12.71
C LEU A 161 -6.26 -12.81 12.85
N ALA A 162 -7.35 -13.21 12.18
CA ALA A 162 -7.84 -14.59 12.20
C ALA A 162 -6.83 -15.57 11.60
N LEU A 163 -6.28 -15.28 10.42
CA LEU A 163 -5.29 -16.16 9.77
C LEU A 163 -4.01 -16.30 10.61
N HIS A 164 -3.54 -15.20 11.20
CA HIS A 164 -2.39 -15.21 12.09
C HIS A 164 -2.64 -16.09 13.32
N ALA A 165 -3.77 -15.91 14.00
CA ALA A 165 -4.14 -16.69 15.17
C ALA A 165 -4.26 -18.19 14.83
N PHE A 166 -4.89 -18.53 13.71
CA PHE A 166 -4.99 -19.91 13.22
C PHE A 166 -3.62 -20.53 12.98
N ARG A 167 -2.74 -19.82 12.27
CA ARG A 167 -1.39 -20.31 11.97
C ARG A 167 -0.59 -20.65 13.23
N ASP A 168 -0.77 -19.87 14.28
CA ASP A 168 -0.03 -20.07 15.53
C ASP A 168 -0.70 -21.06 16.49
N GLY A 169 -1.88 -21.59 16.14
CA GLY A 169 -2.66 -22.45 17.02
C GLY A 169 -3.21 -21.71 18.24
N ALA A 170 -3.50 -20.41 18.11
CA ALA A 170 -4.06 -19.62 19.20
C ALA A 170 -5.50 -20.07 19.52
N ALA A 171 -5.82 -20.15 20.81
CA ALA A 171 -7.12 -20.65 21.28
C ALA A 171 -8.31 -19.76 20.86
N ASP A 172 -8.06 -18.50 20.54
CA ASP A 172 -9.06 -17.52 20.11
C ASP A 172 -9.20 -17.40 18.58
N ALA A 173 -8.51 -18.23 17.80
CA ALA A 173 -8.52 -18.17 16.33
C ALA A 173 -9.94 -18.24 15.75
N ASP A 174 -10.77 -19.14 16.27
CA ASP A 174 -12.16 -19.30 15.85
C ASP A 174 -13.00 -18.06 16.15
N ALA A 175 -12.87 -17.48 17.35
CA ALA A 175 -13.58 -16.27 17.72
C ALA A 175 -13.14 -15.05 16.88
N LEU A 176 -11.86 -14.99 16.51
CA LEU A 176 -11.34 -13.97 15.60
C LEU A 176 -11.87 -14.14 14.18
N LEU A 177 -12.01 -15.39 13.71
CA LEU A 177 -12.61 -15.68 12.42
C LEU A 177 -14.09 -15.30 12.38
N ASP A 178 -14.86 -15.65 13.41
CA ASP A 178 -16.28 -15.28 13.49
C ASP A 178 -16.46 -13.75 13.46
N LYS A 179 -15.58 -13.01 14.15
CA LYS A 179 -15.53 -11.54 14.07
C LYS A 179 -15.16 -11.03 12.68
N ALA A 180 -14.23 -11.68 11.99
CA ALA A 180 -13.85 -11.31 10.62
C ALA A 180 -15.01 -11.52 9.65
N ILE A 181 -15.68 -12.67 9.72
CA ILE A 181 -16.86 -13.01 8.90
C ILE A 181 -18.00 -12.03 9.13
N ALA A 182 -18.28 -11.67 10.39
CA ALA A 182 -19.31 -10.69 10.72
C ALA A 182 -19.07 -9.31 10.07
N THR A 183 -17.85 -9.05 9.60
CA THR A 183 -17.47 -7.73 9.09
C THR A 183 -17.50 -7.66 7.59
N ASN A 184 -17.17 -8.75 6.90
CA ASN A 184 -17.51 -8.90 5.50
C ASN A 184 -17.65 -10.41 5.15
N PRO A 185 -18.87 -10.96 5.14
CA PRO A 185 -19.08 -12.39 4.91
C PRO A 185 -18.71 -12.82 3.48
N HIS A 186 -18.64 -11.88 2.53
CA HIS A 186 -18.30 -12.17 1.13
C HIS A 186 -16.86 -12.67 0.96
N VAL A 187 -15.95 -12.38 1.89
CA VAL A 187 -14.54 -12.82 1.84
C VAL A 187 -14.42 -14.34 1.86
N VAL A 188 -15.30 -15.04 2.59
CA VAL A 188 -15.30 -16.51 2.64
C VAL A 188 -15.46 -17.08 1.24
N ALA A 189 -16.47 -16.62 0.50
CA ALA A 189 -16.70 -17.04 -0.88
C ALA A 189 -15.56 -16.59 -1.80
N ALA A 190 -15.05 -15.37 -1.63
CA ALA A 190 -13.98 -14.82 -2.46
C ALA A 190 -12.69 -15.67 -2.40
N LEU A 191 -12.24 -16.03 -1.19
CA LEU A 191 -11.02 -16.82 -0.98
C LEU A 191 -11.19 -18.32 -1.30
N THR A 192 -12.35 -18.90 -0.99
CA THR A 192 -12.57 -20.36 -1.16
C THR A 192 -12.95 -20.75 -2.58
N ARG A 193 -13.72 -19.91 -3.28
CA ARG A 193 -14.15 -20.19 -4.66
C ARG A 193 -13.18 -19.64 -5.70
N ARG A 194 -12.09 -18.97 -5.26
CA ARG A 194 -11.19 -18.19 -6.12
C ARG A 194 -11.99 -17.31 -7.07
N LEU A 195 -12.93 -16.53 -6.53
CA LEU A 195 -13.58 -15.49 -7.33
C LEU A 195 -12.51 -14.44 -7.62
N VAL A 196 -11.78 -14.65 -8.71
CA VAL A 196 -10.94 -13.62 -9.31
C VAL A 196 -11.95 -12.63 -9.85
N SER A 197 -12.10 -11.50 -9.17
CA SER A 197 -12.74 -10.39 -9.85
C SER A 197 -11.88 -10.07 -11.06
N ILE A 198 -12.42 -10.32 -12.25
CA ILE A 198 -11.80 -9.96 -13.54
C ILE A 198 -11.65 -8.43 -13.64
N ARG A 199 -12.30 -7.67 -12.74
CA ARG A 199 -12.17 -6.22 -12.59
C ARG A 199 -12.02 -5.84 -11.12
N LEU A 200 -10.80 -5.52 -10.69
CA LEU A 200 -10.65 -4.74 -9.46
C LEU A 200 -11.35 -3.38 -9.71
N PRO A 201 -12.21 -2.89 -8.81
CA PRO A 201 -12.82 -1.56 -8.95
C PRO A 201 -11.73 -0.51 -9.11
N THR A 202 -11.86 0.33 -10.13
CA THR A 202 -10.83 1.32 -10.48
C THR A 202 -10.90 2.59 -9.62
N GLU A 203 -12.02 2.88 -8.94
CA GLU A 203 -12.24 4.23 -8.40
C GLU A 203 -12.77 4.31 -6.96
N SER A 204 -13.49 3.32 -6.44
CA SER A 204 -13.82 3.20 -5.01
C SER A 204 -14.58 1.90 -4.75
N TYR A 205 -14.57 1.41 -3.51
CA TYR A 205 -15.43 0.32 -3.08
C TYR A 205 -16.15 0.72 -1.78
N SER A 206 -17.36 0.21 -1.61
CA SER A 206 -18.11 0.38 -0.36
C SER A 206 -17.57 -0.56 0.71
N PHE A 207 -17.51 -0.09 1.96
CA PHE A 207 -17.16 -0.95 3.09
C PHE A 207 -18.11 -2.15 3.17
N ARG A 208 -17.55 -3.33 3.49
CA ARG A 208 -18.26 -4.61 3.65
C ARG A 208 -18.91 -5.16 2.37
N SER A 209 -18.53 -4.62 1.22
CA SER A 209 -19.07 -5.04 -0.09
C SER A 209 -18.39 -6.30 -0.64
N PRO A 210 -19.01 -6.96 -1.63
CA PRO A 210 -18.34 -8.00 -2.43
C PRO A 210 -17.06 -7.51 -3.11
N ASP A 211 -17.00 -6.25 -3.50
CA ASP A 211 -15.82 -5.64 -4.15
C ASP A 211 -14.64 -5.50 -3.17
N GLU A 212 -14.91 -5.03 -1.95
CA GLU A 212 -13.92 -5.03 -0.85
C GLU A 212 -13.38 -6.45 -0.61
N ALA A 213 -14.27 -7.44 -0.57
CA ALA A 213 -13.90 -8.83 -0.37
C ALA A 213 -13.05 -9.39 -1.51
N ALA A 214 -13.34 -9.02 -2.76
CA ALA A 214 -12.56 -9.41 -3.93
C ALA A 214 -11.16 -8.77 -3.92
N ILE A 215 -11.06 -7.48 -3.58
CA ILE A 215 -9.77 -6.79 -3.43
C ILE A 215 -8.93 -7.45 -2.32
N TYR A 216 -9.53 -7.74 -1.17
CA TYR A 216 -8.84 -8.45 -0.09
C TYR A 216 -8.36 -9.84 -0.56
N ALA A 217 -9.25 -10.63 -1.17
CA ALA A 217 -8.93 -11.97 -1.62
C ALA A 217 -7.78 -11.96 -2.65
N ALA A 218 -7.80 -11.04 -3.63
CA ALA A 218 -6.73 -10.90 -4.61
C ALA A 218 -5.35 -10.66 -3.97
N ASN A 219 -5.31 -9.90 -2.86
CA ASN A 219 -4.07 -9.60 -2.14
C ASN A 219 -3.67 -10.69 -1.13
N ALA A 220 -4.63 -11.43 -0.58
CA ALA A 220 -4.40 -12.36 0.52
C ALA A 220 -4.32 -13.84 0.07
N GLN A 221 -4.76 -14.16 -1.15
CA GLN A 221 -4.89 -15.54 -1.63
C GLN A 221 -3.60 -16.35 -1.46
N ASP A 222 -2.45 -15.76 -1.79
CA ASP A 222 -1.14 -16.42 -1.69
C ASP A 222 -0.85 -16.84 -0.25
N ALA A 223 -1.04 -15.94 0.73
CA ALA A 223 -0.79 -16.23 2.14
C ALA A 223 -1.77 -17.27 2.72
N TRP A 224 -3.07 -17.16 2.38
CA TRP A 224 -4.07 -18.15 2.80
C TRP A 224 -3.77 -19.53 2.22
N SER A 225 -3.36 -19.59 0.94
CA SER A 225 -3.00 -20.85 0.27
C SER A 225 -1.70 -21.44 0.82
N ALA A 226 -0.74 -20.60 1.20
CA ALA A 226 0.52 -21.00 1.81
C ALA A 226 0.40 -21.44 3.28
N THR A 227 -0.74 -21.18 3.93
CA THR A 227 -0.98 -21.58 5.33
C THR A 227 -1.72 -22.92 5.36
N PRO A 228 -1.07 -24.01 5.81
CA PRO A 228 -1.68 -25.35 5.78
C PRO A 228 -3.02 -25.40 6.51
N GLY A 229 -4.06 -25.87 5.83
CA GLY A 229 -5.40 -26.03 6.41
C GLY A 229 -6.25 -24.75 6.50
N ALA A 230 -5.68 -23.56 6.29
CA ALA A 230 -6.38 -22.29 6.51
C ALA A 230 -7.62 -22.12 5.61
N LEU A 231 -7.53 -22.46 4.32
CA LEU A 231 -8.68 -22.38 3.41
C LEU A 231 -9.80 -23.38 3.77
N LYS A 232 -9.44 -24.58 4.27
CA LYS A 232 -10.43 -25.57 4.73
C LYS A 232 -11.12 -25.10 6.01
N TRP A 233 -10.33 -24.56 6.94
CA TRP A 233 -10.83 -23.94 8.17
C TRP A 233 -11.78 -22.78 7.87
N LEU A 234 -11.41 -21.87 6.96
CA LEU A 234 -12.27 -20.78 6.49
C LEU A 234 -13.59 -21.31 5.91
N ALA A 235 -13.54 -22.34 5.07
CA ALA A 235 -14.71 -22.93 4.45
C ALA A 235 -15.68 -23.58 5.47
N SER A 236 -15.18 -24.15 6.57
CA SER A 236 -16.02 -24.75 7.61
C SER A 236 -16.94 -23.76 8.34
N ARG A 237 -16.69 -22.45 8.19
CA ARG A 237 -17.52 -21.38 8.75
C ARG A 237 -18.49 -20.75 7.74
N GLY A 238 -18.39 -21.12 6.46
CA GLY A 238 -19.16 -20.55 5.35
C GLY A 238 -20.36 -21.38 4.91
N SER A 239 -20.92 -22.22 5.79
CA SER A 239 -22.10 -23.05 5.54
C SER A 239 -23.36 -22.38 6.05
#